data_AF-A0A6N8A497-F1
#
_entry.id   AF-A0A6N8A497-F1
#
_cell.length_a   1.000
_cell.length_b   1.000
_cell.length_c   1.000
_cell.angle_alpha   90.00
_cell.angle_beta   90.00
_cell.angle_gamma   90.00
#
_symmetry.space_group_name_H-M   'P 1'
#
loop_
_entity.id
_entity.type
_entity.pdbx_description
1 polymer ?
#
loop_
_entity_poly.entity_id
_entity_poly.type
_entity_poly.pdbx_seq_one_letter_code
_entity_poly.pdbx_strand_id
1 'polypeptide(L)'
;MLLTDRDSIFKYTFLFLAALVFCYIVKLAVNDSRYVLLSLVLFLPTLVPIAFGMGRKSGRLIQLIAIQGTFLLVLGTYIAFPDVMARIIDVDLAIKVALFAYIFAQACGFALFSYKNKRYLNIFNSLMAMAIFFGYIYQSAPDHLQFEPHEPIKPLGHNEPPIIIAAYCFWFVSVIANSSRCPKLVEIYVHSASVIFAIFSGSFLFYRILTAWSLFVLDMIFNYTGVKFWGERALRMSNRFATNRWPKLRAGCECFSFVSLATLVGYVITGRAKLSEDLILTAELAAGLR
;
A
#
# COMPACT_ATOMS: atom_id res chain seq x y z
N MET A 1 -37.35 2.04 -0.17
CA MET A 1 -36.05 1.51 -0.64
C MET A 1 -34.88 2.51 -0.47
N LEU A 2 -34.97 3.46 0.48
CA LEU A 2 -34.00 4.56 0.66
C LEU A 2 -33.34 4.59 2.06
N LEU A 3 -33.79 3.76 3.00
CA LEU A 3 -33.23 3.69 4.36
C LEU A 3 -31.97 2.80 4.46
N THR A 4 -31.58 2.12 3.38
CA THR A 4 -30.53 1.08 3.36
C THR A 4 -29.14 1.56 2.92
N ASP A 5 -29.00 2.78 2.39
CA ASP A 5 -27.68 3.35 2.01
C ASP A 5 -27.00 4.13 3.14
N ARG A 6 -27.76 4.65 4.13
CA ARG A 6 -27.16 5.39 5.25
C ARG A 6 -26.31 4.50 6.15
N ASP A 7 -26.78 3.30 6.48
CA ASP A 7 -26.06 2.38 7.37
C ASP A 7 -24.79 1.83 6.74
N SER A 8 -24.79 1.61 5.42
CA SER A 8 -23.61 1.15 4.70
C SER A 8 -22.56 2.26 4.60
N ILE A 9 -22.97 3.47 4.18
CA ILE A 9 -22.08 4.65 4.13
C ILE A 9 -21.50 4.93 5.51
N PHE A 10 -22.32 4.92 6.56
CA PHE A 10 -21.87 5.13 7.93
C PHE A 10 -20.81 4.10 8.35
N LYS A 11 -20.99 2.81 8.03
CA LYS A 11 -20.01 1.77 8.34
C LYS A 11 -18.70 1.92 7.57
N TYR A 12 -18.75 2.26 6.29
CA TYR A 12 -17.53 2.50 5.49
C TYR A 12 -16.79 3.76 5.97
N THR A 13 -17.51 4.84 6.25
CA THR A 13 -16.93 6.08 6.81
C THR A 13 -16.34 5.84 8.19
N PHE A 14 -17.06 5.14 9.08
CA PHE A 14 -16.56 4.77 10.40
C PHE A 14 -15.28 3.95 10.29
N LEU A 15 -15.26 2.92 9.43
CA LEU A 15 -14.08 2.08 9.25
C LEU A 15 -12.90 2.86 8.67
N PHE A 16 -13.15 3.75 7.71
CA PHE A 16 -12.12 4.63 7.15
C PHE A 16 -11.51 5.54 8.23
N LEU A 17 -12.35 6.17 9.05
CA LEU A 17 -11.90 7.01 10.16
C LEU A 17 -11.17 6.20 11.24
N ALA A 18 -11.68 5.03 11.61
CA ALA A 18 -11.02 4.13 12.55
C ALA A 18 -9.65 3.68 12.04
N ALA A 19 -9.53 3.39 10.74
CA ALA A 19 -8.26 3.05 10.11
C ALA A 19 -7.28 4.24 10.12
N LEU A 20 -7.75 5.48 9.87
CA LEU A 20 -6.90 6.67 9.99
C LEU A 20 -6.39 6.88 11.41
N VAL A 21 -7.28 6.82 12.41
CA VAL A 21 -6.92 6.94 13.83
C VAL A 21 -5.92 5.85 14.22
N PHE A 22 -6.16 4.61 13.80
CA PHE A 22 -5.24 3.51 14.04
C PHE A 22 -3.87 3.73 13.41
N CYS A 23 -3.80 4.20 12.15
CA CYS A 23 -2.54 4.54 11.49
C CYS A 23 -1.78 5.63 12.26
N TYR A 24 -2.50 6.62 12.77
CA TYR A 24 -1.93 7.70 13.58
C TYR A 24 -1.37 7.18 14.92
N ILE A 25 -2.12 6.32 15.64
CA ILE A 25 -1.66 5.69 16.87
C ILE A 25 -0.39 4.86 16.63
N VAL A 26 -0.36 4.07 15.54
CA VAL A 26 0.82 3.28 15.17
C VAL A 26 2.03 4.17 14.93
N LYS A 27 1.86 5.31 14.22
CA LYS A 27 2.94 6.28 14.02
C LYS A 27 3.44 6.83 15.36
N LEU A 28 2.54 7.28 16.24
CA LEU A 28 2.93 7.81 17.54
C LEU A 28 3.72 6.79 18.34
N ALA A 29 3.23 5.55 18.43
CA ALA A 29 3.88 4.49 19.19
C ALA A 29 5.28 4.15 18.64
N VAL A 30 5.45 4.11 17.32
CA VAL A 30 6.74 3.83 16.68
C VAL A 30 7.74 4.99 16.82
N ASN A 31 7.25 6.23 16.85
CA ASN A 31 8.10 7.41 17.05
C ASN A 31 8.48 7.66 18.52
N ASP A 32 7.69 7.11 19.45
CA ASP A 32 7.93 7.25 20.89
C ASP A 32 8.99 6.25 21.39
N SER A 33 9.04 5.04 20.81
CA SER A 33 9.99 4.01 21.23
C SER A 33 10.56 3.20 20.09
N ARG A 34 11.90 3.11 20.06
CA ARG A 34 12.69 2.35 19.08
C ARG A 34 12.38 0.84 19.06
N TYR A 35 11.82 0.30 20.15
CA TYR A 35 11.50 -1.13 20.25
C TYR A 35 10.08 -1.45 19.81
N VAL A 36 9.21 -0.45 19.64
CA VAL A 36 7.80 -0.67 19.28
C VAL A 36 7.70 -1.22 17.86
N LEU A 37 8.48 -0.69 16.91
CA LEU A 37 8.51 -1.23 15.54
C LEU A 37 8.88 -2.71 15.53
N LEU A 38 9.96 -3.07 16.22
CA LEU A 38 10.41 -4.46 16.32
C LEU A 38 9.35 -5.36 16.96
N SER A 39 8.72 -4.90 18.05
CA SER A 39 7.65 -5.62 18.73
C SER A 39 6.46 -5.86 17.80
N LEU A 40 5.98 -4.81 17.11
CA LEU A 40 4.88 -4.92 16.16
C LEU A 40 5.17 -5.95 15.06
N VAL A 41 6.40 -5.98 14.56
CA VAL A 41 6.81 -6.90 13.50
C VAL A 41 6.95 -8.34 13.98
N LEU A 42 7.36 -8.58 15.23
CA LEU A 42 7.51 -9.93 15.80
C LEU A 42 6.18 -10.52 16.30
N PHE A 43 5.29 -9.69 16.85
CA PHE A 43 4.02 -10.15 17.39
C PHE A 43 2.93 -10.33 16.32
N LEU A 44 2.89 -9.52 15.25
CA LEU A 44 1.88 -9.70 14.21
C LEU A 44 1.89 -11.10 13.54
N PRO A 45 3.06 -11.63 13.10
CA PRO A 45 3.13 -12.92 12.41
C PRO A 45 2.72 -14.09 13.27
N THR A 46 2.80 -13.97 14.60
CA THR A 46 2.34 -14.98 15.55
C THR A 46 0.84 -14.84 15.85
N LEU A 47 0.33 -13.61 15.94
CA LEU A 47 -1.10 -13.34 16.15
C LEU A 47 -1.97 -13.73 14.94
N VAL A 48 -1.50 -13.52 13.71
CA VAL A 48 -2.26 -13.84 12.49
C VAL A 48 -2.63 -15.35 12.37
N PRO A 49 -1.72 -16.33 12.50
CA PRO A 49 -2.09 -17.75 12.50
C PRO A 49 -3.08 -18.13 13.61
N ILE A 50 -2.99 -17.50 14.79
CA ILE A 50 -3.87 -17.75 15.94
C ILE A 50 -5.27 -17.19 15.66
N ALA A 51 -5.36 -15.97 15.15
CA ALA A 51 -6.62 -15.29 14.88
C ALA A 51 -7.42 -15.87 13.70
N PHE A 52 -6.74 -16.28 12.64
CA PHE A 52 -7.40 -16.67 11.39
C PHE A 52 -7.56 -18.19 11.22
N GLY A 53 -6.99 -18.99 12.13
CA GLY A 53 -6.93 -20.45 12.03
C GLY A 53 -5.99 -20.91 10.90
N MET A 54 -5.07 -21.83 11.19
CA MET A 54 -4.01 -22.24 10.24
C MET A 54 -4.52 -22.81 8.90
N GLY A 55 -5.79 -23.22 8.79
CA GLY A 55 -6.33 -23.96 7.65
C GLY A 55 -6.78 -23.15 6.41
N ARG A 56 -6.86 -21.81 6.46
CA ARG A 56 -7.40 -20.99 5.35
C ARG A 56 -6.51 -19.84 4.89
N LYS A 57 -5.19 -19.91 5.09
CA LYS A 57 -4.31 -18.85 4.60
C LYS A 57 -4.21 -18.90 3.08
N SER A 58 -4.69 -17.85 2.41
CA SER A 58 -4.39 -17.66 0.99
C SER A 58 -2.88 -17.48 0.84
N GLY A 59 -2.24 -18.15 -0.12
CA GLY A 59 -0.79 -18.01 -0.34
C GLY A 59 -0.33 -16.55 -0.53
N ARG A 60 -1.25 -15.68 -0.98
CA ARG A 60 -1.04 -14.24 -1.08
C ARG A 60 -0.87 -13.55 0.28
N LEU A 61 -1.63 -13.95 1.31
CA LEU A 61 -1.49 -13.39 2.65
C LEU A 61 -0.12 -13.75 3.24
N ILE A 62 0.31 -15.01 3.08
CA ILE A 62 1.64 -15.47 3.52
C ILE A 62 2.74 -14.69 2.80
N GLN A 63 2.61 -14.52 1.48
CA GLN A 63 3.55 -13.74 0.68
C GLN A 63 3.63 -12.27 1.16
N LEU A 64 2.49 -11.63 1.42
CA LEU A 64 2.48 -10.24 1.92
C LEU A 64 3.10 -10.15 3.30
N ILE A 65 2.81 -11.11 4.18
CA ILE A 65 3.39 -11.17 5.53
C ILE A 65 4.91 -11.35 5.45
N ALA A 66 5.39 -12.25 4.59
CA ALA A 66 6.82 -12.47 4.42
C ALA A 66 7.51 -11.22 3.88
N ILE A 67 6.99 -10.60 2.81
CA ILE A 67 7.63 -9.46 2.16
C ILE A 67 7.63 -8.21 3.05
N GLN A 68 6.46 -7.83 3.59
CA GLN A 68 6.35 -6.63 4.44
C GLN A 68 7.04 -6.84 5.79
N GLY A 69 6.88 -8.02 6.38
CA GLY A 69 7.47 -8.36 7.67
C GLY A 69 8.99 -8.38 7.61
N THR A 70 9.57 -8.95 6.55
CA THR A 70 11.04 -8.99 6.39
C THR A 70 11.63 -7.58 6.31
N PHE A 71 11.06 -6.70 5.49
CA PHE A 71 11.54 -5.31 5.39
C PHE A 71 11.45 -4.57 6.72
N LEU A 72 10.28 -4.63 7.39
CA LEU A 72 10.08 -3.96 8.66
C LEU A 72 10.93 -4.58 9.79
N LEU A 73 11.25 -5.87 9.71
CA LEU A 73 12.12 -6.55 10.67
C LEU A 73 13.56 -6.05 10.54
N VAL A 74 14.06 -5.97 9.30
CA VAL A 74 15.38 -5.41 8.99
C VAL A 74 15.48 -3.99 9.55
N LEU A 75 14.51 -3.13 9.21
CA LEU A 75 14.47 -1.75 9.69
C LEU A 75 14.31 -1.64 11.21
N GLY A 76 13.41 -2.42 11.81
CA GLY A 76 13.18 -2.45 13.25
C GLY A 76 14.40 -2.92 14.04
N THR A 77 15.18 -3.85 13.48
CA THR A 77 16.43 -4.33 14.10
C THR A 77 17.50 -3.22 14.08
N TYR A 78 17.65 -2.49 12.97
CA TYR A 78 18.57 -1.35 12.91
C TYR A 78 18.21 -0.26 13.93
N ILE A 79 16.93 0.07 14.03
CA ILE A 79 16.45 1.13 14.92
C ILE A 79 16.57 0.73 16.39
N ALA A 80 16.34 -0.55 16.71
CA ALA A 80 16.47 -1.06 18.07
C ALA A 80 17.94 -1.19 18.52
N PHE A 81 18.86 -1.49 17.60
CA PHE A 81 20.27 -1.80 17.90
C PHE A 81 21.28 -1.10 16.96
N PRO A 82 21.28 0.24 16.88
CA PRO A 82 22.08 0.98 15.90
C PRO A 82 23.58 0.71 16.03
N ASP A 83 24.13 0.77 17.25
CA ASP A 83 25.57 0.62 17.50
C ASP A 83 26.11 -0.77 17.16
N VAL A 84 25.29 -1.80 17.35
CA VAL A 84 25.66 -3.18 17.05
C VAL A 84 25.66 -3.40 15.55
N MET A 85 24.61 -2.95 14.86
CA MET A 85 24.46 -3.19 13.43
C MET A 85 25.48 -2.41 12.60
N ALA A 86 25.79 -1.17 12.99
CA ALA A 86 26.79 -0.34 12.30
C ALA A 86 28.21 -0.94 12.33
N ARG A 87 28.51 -1.84 13.29
CA ARG A 87 29.80 -2.55 13.36
C ARG A 87 29.87 -3.78 12.46
N ILE A 88 28.73 -4.34 12.10
CA ILE A 88 28.65 -5.63 11.40
C ILE A 88 28.47 -5.41 9.90
N ILE A 89 27.68 -4.40 9.52
CA ILE A 89 27.32 -4.14 8.12
C ILE A 89 27.16 -2.65 7.84
N ASP A 90 27.28 -2.30 6.56
CA ASP A 90 26.85 -1.00 6.03
C ASP A 90 25.31 -0.91 6.09
N VAL A 91 24.82 -0.14 7.06
CA VAL A 91 23.39 0.00 7.35
C VAL A 91 22.64 0.64 6.17
N ASP A 92 23.25 1.62 5.51
CA ASP A 92 22.59 2.36 4.44
C ASP A 92 22.44 1.49 3.19
N LEU A 93 23.50 0.74 2.86
CA LEU A 93 23.45 -0.26 1.79
C LEU A 93 22.40 -1.33 2.09
N ALA A 94 22.36 -1.83 3.33
CA ALA A 94 21.44 -2.89 3.71
C ALA A 94 19.97 -2.42 3.67
N ILE A 95 19.68 -1.19 4.09
CA ILE A 95 18.34 -0.60 3.97
C ILE A 95 17.94 -0.40 2.50
N LYS A 96 18.86 0.11 1.65
CA LYS A 96 18.60 0.24 0.20
C LYS A 96 18.32 -1.10 -0.45
N VAL A 97 19.11 -2.13 -0.14
CA VAL A 97 18.91 -3.50 -0.64
C VAL A 97 17.58 -4.07 -0.14
N ALA A 98 17.24 -3.89 1.14
CA ALA A 98 15.98 -4.36 1.71
C ALA A 98 14.77 -3.66 1.05
N LEU A 99 14.86 -2.35 0.82
CA LEU A 99 13.81 -1.59 0.15
C LEU A 99 13.67 -2.00 -1.32
N PHE A 100 14.79 -2.20 -2.02
CA PHE A 100 14.81 -2.72 -3.40
C PHE A 100 14.14 -4.11 -3.46
N ALA A 101 14.55 -5.04 -2.60
CA ALA A 101 13.98 -6.38 -2.53
C ALA A 101 12.48 -6.36 -2.21
N TYR A 102 12.06 -5.47 -1.30
CA TYR A 102 10.66 -5.26 -0.97
C TYR A 102 9.85 -4.83 -2.20
N ILE A 103 10.30 -3.78 -2.90
CA ILE A 103 9.59 -3.24 -4.08
C ILE A 103 9.57 -4.26 -5.21
N PHE A 104 10.71 -4.93 -5.46
CA PHE A 104 10.81 -6.00 -6.44
C PHE A 104 9.79 -7.11 -6.16
N ALA A 105 9.79 -7.65 -4.93
CA ALA A 105 8.92 -8.75 -4.57
C ALA A 105 7.43 -8.37 -4.63
N GLN A 106 7.06 -7.14 -4.23
CA GLN A 106 5.69 -6.63 -4.34
C GLN A 106 5.27 -6.46 -5.81
N ALA A 107 6.08 -5.78 -6.62
CA ALA A 107 5.78 -5.50 -8.02
C ALA A 107 5.71 -6.78 -8.83
N CYS A 108 6.68 -7.69 -8.68
CA CYS A 108 6.68 -9.00 -9.34
C CYS A 108 5.51 -9.88 -8.88
N GLY A 109 5.22 -9.92 -7.58
CA GLY A 109 4.07 -10.66 -7.05
C GLY A 109 2.76 -10.19 -7.66
N PHE A 110 2.59 -8.87 -7.80
CA PHE A 110 1.41 -8.31 -8.42
C PHE A 110 1.40 -8.45 -9.96
N ALA A 111 2.54 -8.36 -10.63
CA ALA A 111 2.67 -8.61 -12.07
C ALA A 111 2.29 -10.06 -12.39
N LEU A 112 2.80 -11.03 -11.62
CA LEU A 112 2.43 -12.45 -11.75
C LEU A 112 0.93 -12.67 -11.52
N PHE A 113 0.36 -12.01 -10.51
CA PHE A 113 -1.08 -12.05 -10.27
C PHE A 113 -1.87 -11.45 -11.46
N SER A 114 -1.42 -10.33 -12.02
CA SER A 114 -2.03 -9.68 -13.19
C SER A 114 -1.97 -10.56 -14.42
N TYR A 115 -0.82 -11.21 -14.65
CA TYR A 115 -0.61 -12.15 -15.75
C TYR A 115 -1.57 -13.33 -15.69
N LYS A 116 -1.71 -13.98 -14.52
CA LYS A 116 -2.66 -15.07 -14.31
C LYS A 116 -4.11 -14.67 -14.58
N ASN A 117 -4.44 -13.39 -14.38
CA ASN A 117 -5.77 -12.83 -14.65
C ASN A 117 -5.89 -12.19 -16.04
N LYS A 118 -4.91 -12.37 -16.94
CA LYS A 118 -4.86 -11.81 -18.31
C LYS A 118 -4.99 -10.28 -18.37
N ARG A 119 -4.41 -9.57 -17.40
CA ARG A 119 -4.50 -8.10 -17.27
C ARG A 119 -3.17 -7.44 -17.54
N TYR A 120 -2.84 -7.31 -18.82
CA TYR A 120 -1.52 -6.88 -19.26
C TYR A 120 -1.21 -5.42 -18.94
N LEU A 121 -2.19 -4.50 -18.98
CA LEU A 121 -1.97 -3.09 -18.60
C LEU A 121 -1.47 -2.95 -17.15
N ASN A 122 -1.98 -3.77 -16.23
CA ASN A 122 -1.54 -3.77 -14.84
C ASN A 122 -0.12 -4.33 -14.65
N ILE A 123 0.32 -5.22 -15.54
CA ILE A 123 1.71 -5.70 -15.58
C ILE A 123 2.62 -4.53 -15.93
N PHE A 124 2.33 -3.83 -17.04
CA PHE A 124 3.12 -2.68 -17.47
C PHE A 124 3.16 -1.57 -16.42
N ASN A 125 2.01 -1.23 -15.84
CA ASN A 125 1.93 -0.24 -14.75
C ASN A 125 2.84 -0.62 -13.57
N SER A 126 2.84 -1.90 -13.17
CA SER A 126 3.68 -2.36 -12.06
C SER A 126 5.18 -2.35 -12.37
N LEU A 127 5.55 -2.69 -13.60
CA LEU A 127 6.95 -2.62 -14.04
C LEU A 127 7.44 -1.17 -14.13
N MET A 128 6.60 -0.25 -14.59
CA MET A 128 6.92 1.17 -14.64
C MET A 128 7.05 1.79 -13.24
N ALA A 129 6.13 1.46 -12.33
CA ALA A 129 6.21 1.90 -10.94
C ALA A 129 7.51 1.37 -10.29
N MET A 130 7.83 0.10 -10.50
CA MET A 130 9.09 -0.51 -10.05
C MET A 130 10.30 0.23 -10.61
N ALA A 131 10.33 0.56 -11.90
CA ALA A 131 11.41 1.31 -12.51
C ALA A 131 11.59 2.71 -11.91
N ILE A 132 10.49 3.43 -11.65
CA ILE A 132 10.52 4.73 -10.98
C ILE A 132 11.10 4.60 -9.56
N PHE A 133 10.62 3.63 -8.78
CA PHE A 133 11.13 3.41 -7.43
C PHE A 133 12.60 3.00 -7.40
N PHE A 134 13.03 2.17 -8.35
CA PHE A 134 14.44 1.77 -8.45
C PHE A 134 15.33 2.94 -8.84
N GLY A 135 14.90 3.75 -9.81
CA GLY A 135 15.59 4.99 -10.17
C GLY A 135 15.75 5.91 -8.96
N TYR A 136 14.69 6.04 -8.16
CA TYR A 136 14.72 6.81 -6.92
C TYR A 136 15.72 6.26 -5.89
N ILE A 137 15.64 4.96 -5.55
CA ILE A 137 16.55 4.34 -4.57
C ILE A 137 18.00 4.41 -5.03
N TYR A 138 18.24 4.25 -6.35
CA TYR A 138 19.56 4.34 -6.95
C TYR A 138 20.14 5.76 -6.90
N GLN A 139 19.30 6.78 -7.12
CA GLN A 139 19.70 8.19 -7.10
C GLN A 139 19.76 8.79 -5.70
N SER A 140 19.10 8.18 -4.71
CA SER A 140 19.21 8.61 -3.32
C SER A 140 20.67 8.55 -2.90
N ALA A 141 21.18 9.70 -2.43
CA ALA A 141 22.49 9.81 -1.83
C ALA A 141 22.65 8.78 -0.69
N PRO A 142 23.88 8.47 -0.25
CA PRO A 142 24.09 7.77 1.01
C PRO A 142 23.73 8.72 2.17
N ASP A 143 22.48 9.15 2.23
CA ASP A 143 21.92 9.83 3.38
C ASP A 143 21.60 8.75 4.40
N HIS A 144 22.10 8.93 5.62
CA HIS A 144 21.90 7.95 6.69
C HIS A 144 20.43 7.83 7.08
N LEU A 145 20.03 6.63 7.53
CA LEU A 145 18.75 6.42 8.21
C LEU A 145 18.55 7.50 9.29
N GLN A 146 17.51 8.31 9.15
CA GLN A 146 17.13 9.30 10.16
C GLN A 146 16.07 8.72 11.09
N PHE A 147 16.40 8.69 12.38
CA PHE A 147 15.49 8.32 13.46
C PHE A 147 15.80 9.20 14.67
N GLU A 148 14.91 10.13 14.96
CA GLU A 148 14.94 10.96 16.16
C GLU A 148 13.62 10.82 16.92
N PRO A 149 13.63 10.93 18.27
CA PRO A 149 12.40 10.90 19.05
C PRO A 149 11.37 11.90 18.53
N HIS A 150 10.13 11.45 18.38
CA HIS A 150 9.02 12.25 17.85
C HIS A 150 9.13 12.68 16.38
N GLU A 151 10.23 12.41 15.69
CA GLU A 151 10.38 12.67 14.26
C GLU A 151 9.94 11.50 13.38
N PRO A 152 9.51 11.76 12.13
CA PRO A 152 9.30 10.71 11.13
C PRO A 152 10.56 9.90 10.87
N ILE A 153 10.44 8.57 10.92
CA ILE A 153 11.53 7.67 10.53
C ILE A 153 11.71 7.75 9.01
N LYS A 154 12.90 8.08 8.53
CA LYS A 154 13.21 8.21 7.10
C LYS A 154 14.27 7.20 6.71
N PRO A 155 13.89 6.07 6.06
CA PRO A 155 14.84 5.01 5.69
C PRO A 155 15.98 5.46 4.77
N LEU A 156 15.73 6.46 3.93
CA LEU A 156 16.71 7.05 3.02
C LEU A 156 17.18 8.43 3.48
N GLY A 157 16.98 8.78 4.75
CA GLY A 157 17.42 10.06 5.32
C GLY A 157 16.66 11.31 4.85
N HIS A 158 15.74 11.19 3.88
CA HIS A 158 14.96 12.31 3.37
C HIS A 158 13.51 11.91 3.05
N ASN A 159 12.65 12.90 2.88
CA ASN A 159 11.26 12.68 2.47
C ASN A 159 11.23 12.25 0.99
N GLU A 160 10.24 11.43 0.64
CA GLU A 160 10.03 11.02 -0.74
C GLU A 160 9.52 12.21 -1.58
N PRO A 161 10.09 12.45 -2.77
CA PRO A 161 9.64 13.54 -3.60
C PRO A 161 8.22 13.25 -4.14
N PRO A 162 7.43 14.30 -4.47
CA PRO A 162 6.04 14.16 -4.88
C PRO A 162 5.82 13.18 -6.05
N ILE A 163 6.81 13.05 -6.93
CA ILE A 163 6.78 12.12 -8.06
C ILE A 163 6.71 10.65 -7.64
N ILE A 164 7.38 10.27 -6.56
CA ILE A 164 7.40 8.91 -6.02
C ILE A 164 6.08 8.58 -5.33
N ILE A 165 5.52 9.57 -4.62
CA ILE A 165 4.19 9.47 -4.03
C ILE A 165 3.13 9.31 -5.12
N ALA A 166 3.19 10.12 -6.18
CA ALA A 166 2.28 10.04 -7.32
C ALA A 166 2.38 8.69 -8.03
N ALA A 167 3.59 8.21 -8.30
CA ALA A 167 3.84 6.90 -8.91
C ALA A 167 3.22 5.76 -8.10
N TYR A 168 3.39 5.79 -6.77
CA TYR A 168 2.74 4.84 -5.88
C TYR A 168 1.21 4.93 -5.95
N CYS A 169 0.64 6.13 -5.90
CA CYS A 169 -0.81 6.31 -5.93
C CYS A 169 -1.43 5.74 -7.22
N PHE A 170 -0.82 5.99 -8.39
CA PHE A 170 -1.29 5.40 -9.65
C PHE A 170 -1.13 3.87 -9.67
N TRP A 171 -0.01 3.36 -9.15
CA TRP A 171 0.17 1.92 -9.01
C TRP A 171 -0.89 1.31 -8.07
N PHE A 172 -1.18 1.94 -6.94
CA PHE A 172 -2.19 1.51 -5.98
C PHE A 172 -3.61 1.45 -6.58
N VAL A 173 -4.00 2.46 -7.37
CA VAL A 173 -5.29 2.45 -8.08
C VAL A 173 -5.39 1.26 -9.04
N SER A 174 -4.32 0.95 -9.78
CA SER A 174 -4.24 -0.25 -10.62
C SER A 174 -4.31 -1.54 -9.79
N VAL A 175 -3.66 -1.59 -8.62
CA VAL A 175 -3.73 -2.72 -7.70
C VAL A 175 -5.16 -2.99 -7.21
N ILE A 176 -5.88 -1.93 -6.85
CA ILE A 176 -7.29 -2.00 -6.46
C ILE A 176 -8.14 -2.49 -7.63
N ALA A 177 -7.98 -1.89 -8.81
CA ALA A 177 -8.72 -2.26 -10.02
C ALA A 177 -8.52 -3.75 -10.32
N ASN A 178 -7.30 -4.27 -10.11
CA ASN A 178 -6.94 -5.67 -10.34
C ASN A 178 -7.61 -6.69 -9.39
N SER A 179 -8.38 -6.28 -8.39
CA SER A 179 -9.01 -7.24 -7.50
C SER A 179 -10.23 -7.91 -8.19
N SER A 180 -10.21 -9.25 -8.35
CA SER A 180 -11.19 -10.04 -9.15
C SER A 180 -12.33 -10.69 -8.35
N ARG A 181 -12.22 -10.72 -7.03
CA ARG A 181 -13.26 -11.23 -6.11
C ARG A 181 -13.48 -10.15 -5.07
N CYS A 182 -14.62 -9.48 -5.07
CA CYS A 182 -14.93 -8.48 -4.07
C CYS A 182 -15.77 -9.16 -2.99
N PRO A 183 -15.21 -9.22 -1.78
CA PRO A 183 -15.75 -8.59 -0.57
C PRO A 183 -15.03 -7.25 -0.23
N LYS A 184 -14.34 -6.64 -1.21
CA LYS A 184 -13.14 -5.79 -1.09
C LYS A 184 -13.32 -4.27 -1.01
N LEU A 185 -14.52 -3.72 -1.07
CA LEU A 185 -14.70 -2.28 -0.83
C LEU A 185 -14.12 -1.89 0.54
N VAL A 186 -14.33 -2.74 1.53
CA VAL A 186 -13.80 -2.60 2.89
C VAL A 186 -12.27 -2.47 2.90
N GLU A 187 -11.58 -3.41 2.25
CA GLU A 187 -10.12 -3.40 2.09
C GLU A 187 -9.67 -2.13 1.34
N ILE A 188 -10.41 -1.70 0.32
CA ILE A 188 -10.11 -0.47 -0.43
C ILE A 188 -10.15 0.74 0.49
N TYR A 189 -11.22 0.92 1.30
CA TYR A 189 -11.31 2.05 2.23
C TYR A 189 -10.16 2.03 3.25
N VAL A 190 -9.89 0.88 3.86
CA VAL A 190 -8.86 0.73 4.89
C VAL A 190 -7.45 0.97 4.32
N HIS A 191 -7.14 0.41 3.14
CA HIS A 191 -5.87 0.68 2.48
C HIS A 191 -5.77 2.09 1.92
N SER A 192 -6.88 2.70 1.48
CA SER A 192 -6.89 4.10 1.06
C SER A 192 -6.64 5.03 2.24
N ALA A 193 -7.19 4.73 3.43
CA ALA A 193 -6.87 5.45 4.67
C ALA A 193 -5.35 5.38 4.97
N SER A 194 -4.76 4.20 4.86
CA SER A 194 -3.31 4.01 5.02
C SER A 194 -2.49 4.80 4.00
N VAL A 195 -2.90 4.86 2.72
CA VAL A 195 -2.24 5.68 1.69
C VAL A 195 -2.36 7.17 2.01
N ILE A 196 -3.57 7.65 2.29
CA ILE A 196 -3.83 9.06 2.61
C ILE A 196 -3.00 9.48 3.83
N PHE A 197 -3.01 8.67 4.90
CA PHE A 197 -2.19 8.90 6.06
C PHE A 197 -0.70 8.99 5.73
N ALA A 198 -0.19 8.05 4.92
CA ALA A 198 1.22 8.01 4.54
C ALA A 198 1.65 9.26 3.77
N ILE A 199 0.79 9.83 2.91
CA ILE A 199 1.10 11.07 2.18
C ILE A 199 1.45 12.22 3.14
N PHE A 200 0.74 12.32 4.27
CA PHE A 200 0.93 13.39 5.26
C PHE A 200 1.88 13.00 6.40
N SER A 201 2.53 11.83 6.32
CA SER A 201 3.25 11.26 7.46
C SER A 201 4.69 11.76 7.62
N GLY A 202 5.28 12.36 6.58
CA GLY A 202 6.68 12.79 6.55
C GLY A 202 7.68 11.71 6.11
N SER A 203 7.26 10.44 5.99
CA SER A 203 8.01 9.39 5.27
C SER A 203 7.03 8.41 4.64
N PHE A 204 6.68 8.67 3.39
CA PHE A 204 5.60 8.03 2.69
C PHE A 204 5.78 6.51 2.59
N LEU A 205 6.92 6.02 2.08
CA LEU A 205 7.11 4.58 1.84
C LEU A 205 7.14 3.83 3.17
N PHE A 206 7.86 4.36 4.17
CA PHE A 206 7.95 3.72 5.49
C PHE A 206 6.57 3.59 6.15
N TYR A 207 5.86 4.70 6.34
CA TYR A 207 4.56 4.65 7.01
C TYR A 207 3.52 3.93 6.19
N ARG A 208 3.59 3.94 4.86
CA ARG A 208 2.72 3.12 4.03
C ARG A 208 2.93 1.63 4.29
N ILE A 209 4.18 1.16 4.37
CA ILE A 209 4.50 -0.25 4.64
C ILE A 209 4.09 -0.62 6.08
N LEU A 210 4.45 0.21 7.05
CA LEU A 210 4.14 0.01 8.46
C LEU A 210 2.63 -0.05 8.72
N THR A 211 1.86 0.87 8.12
CA THR A 211 0.41 0.89 8.29
C THR A 211 -0.24 -0.25 7.50
N ALA A 212 0.24 -0.60 6.30
CA ALA A 212 -0.23 -1.80 5.58
C ALA A 212 -0.09 -3.07 6.44
N TRP A 213 1.05 -3.21 7.11
CA TRP A 213 1.35 -4.29 8.03
C TRP A 213 0.40 -4.27 9.22
N SER A 214 0.30 -3.13 9.89
CA SER A 214 -0.48 -3.00 11.12
C SER A 214 -1.98 -3.19 10.90
N LEU A 215 -2.49 -2.96 9.68
CA LEU A 215 -3.89 -3.18 9.34
C LEU A 215 -4.33 -4.65 9.47
N PHE A 216 -3.41 -5.63 9.47
CA PHE A 216 -3.77 -7.02 9.82
C PHE A 216 -4.29 -7.15 11.26
N VAL A 217 -3.86 -6.27 12.18
CA VAL A 217 -4.40 -6.21 13.55
C VAL A 217 -5.81 -5.66 13.55
N LEU A 218 -6.06 -4.62 12.76
CA LEU A 218 -7.39 -4.05 12.60
C LEU A 218 -8.36 -5.09 11.99
N ASP A 219 -7.85 -5.93 11.08
CA ASP A 219 -8.59 -7.06 10.54
C ASP A 219 -8.82 -8.15 11.59
N MET A 220 -7.87 -8.44 12.46
CA MET A 220 -8.10 -9.37 13.58
C MET A 220 -9.18 -8.86 14.56
N ILE A 221 -9.11 -7.58 14.95
CA ILE A 221 -10.00 -7.00 15.97
C ILE A 221 -11.43 -6.91 15.43
N PHE A 222 -11.59 -6.35 14.24
CA PHE A 222 -12.92 -6.13 13.66
C PHE A 222 -13.37 -7.26 12.76
N ASN A 223 -12.49 -8.19 12.36
CA ASN A 223 -12.77 -9.17 11.30
C ASN A 223 -13.45 -8.50 10.10
N TYR A 224 -12.91 -7.35 9.69
CA TYR A 224 -13.56 -6.48 8.71
C TYR A 224 -13.55 -7.12 7.32
N THR A 225 -12.67 -8.08 7.06
CA THR A 225 -12.72 -8.89 5.84
C THR A 225 -13.74 -10.04 5.92
N GLY A 226 -14.30 -10.31 7.10
CA GLY A 226 -15.19 -11.43 7.38
C GLY A 226 -16.69 -11.09 7.54
N VAL A 227 -17.51 -12.14 7.61
CA VAL A 227 -18.99 -12.06 7.74
C VAL A 227 -19.44 -11.50 9.09
N LYS A 228 -18.64 -11.64 10.14
CA LYS A 228 -19.01 -11.30 11.51
C LYS A 228 -19.32 -9.80 11.71
N PHE A 229 -18.57 -8.92 11.04
CA PHE A 229 -18.74 -7.46 11.16
C PHE A 229 -19.73 -6.88 10.16
N TRP A 230 -19.67 -7.35 8.92
CA TRP A 230 -20.52 -6.82 7.83
C TRP A 230 -21.92 -7.43 7.80
N GLY A 231 -22.06 -8.67 8.29
CA GLY A 231 -23.24 -9.49 8.06
C GLY A 231 -23.35 -9.95 6.60
N GLU A 232 -24.04 -11.06 6.36
CA GLU A 232 -24.15 -11.64 5.02
C GLU A 232 -24.76 -10.71 3.97
N ARG A 233 -25.68 -9.83 4.38
CA ARG A 233 -26.42 -8.96 3.46
C ARG A 233 -25.53 -7.84 2.91
N ALA A 234 -24.68 -7.22 3.73
CA ALA A 234 -23.77 -6.17 3.27
C ALA A 234 -22.65 -6.74 2.38
N LEU A 235 -22.14 -7.94 2.72
CA LEU A 235 -21.21 -8.66 1.86
C LEU A 235 -21.85 -9.02 0.51
N ARG A 236 -23.10 -9.51 0.50
CA ARG A 236 -23.83 -9.78 -0.76
C ARG A 236 -24.01 -8.53 -1.62
N MET A 237 -24.28 -7.36 -1.03
CA MET A 237 -24.37 -6.10 -1.77
C MET A 237 -23.01 -5.66 -2.34
N SER A 238 -21.94 -5.77 -1.55
CA SER A 238 -20.56 -5.52 -2.01
C SER A 238 -20.18 -6.43 -3.18
N ASN A 239 -20.53 -7.72 -3.08
CA ASN A 239 -20.31 -8.71 -4.15
C ASN A 239 -21.09 -8.36 -5.42
N ARG A 240 -22.35 -7.92 -5.30
CA ARG A 240 -23.20 -7.53 -6.44
C ARG A 240 -22.71 -6.25 -7.14
N PHE A 241 -22.22 -5.26 -6.38
CA PHE A 241 -21.57 -4.08 -6.95
C PHE A 241 -20.33 -4.49 -7.78
N ALA A 242 -19.56 -5.44 -7.24
CA ALA A 242 -18.35 -5.91 -7.89
C ALA A 242 -18.55 -6.75 -9.14
N THR A 243 -19.65 -7.49 -9.24
CA THR A 243 -19.97 -8.22 -10.46
C THR A 243 -20.52 -7.29 -11.55
N ASN A 244 -21.30 -6.27 -11.18
CA ASN A 244 -22.14 -5.56 -12.16
C ASN A 244 -21.64 -4.15 -12.51
N ARG A 245 -21.05 -3.40 -11.57
CA ARG A 245 -20.62 -2.01 -11.77
C ARG A 245 -19.10 -1.85 -11.82
N TRP A 246 -18.38 -2.64 -11.01
CA TRP A 246 -16.93 -2.59 -10.94
C TRP A 246 -16.22 -2.87 -12.27
N PRO A 247 -16.64 -3.80 -13.14
CA PRO A 247 -15.93 -4.05 -14.40
C PRO A 247 -15.81 -2.81 -15.30
N LYS A 248 -16.83 -1.94 -15.31
CA LYS A 248 -16.84 -0.69 -16.09
C LYS A 248 -15.89 0.36 -15.50
N LEU A 249 -16.02 0.63 -14.19
CA LEU A 249 -15.14 1.57 -13.46
C LEU A 249 -13.67 1.13 -13.51
N ARG A 250 -13.45 -0.17 -13.36
CA ARG A 250 -12.14 -0.81 -13.37
C ARG A 250 -11.37 -0.55 -14.65
N ALA A 251 -11.97 -0.74 -15.83
CA ALA A 251 -11.28 -0.51 -17.09
C ALA A 251 -10.81 0.96 -17.21
N GLY A 252 -11.67 1.90 -16.80
CA GLY A 252 -11.33 3.32 -16.70
C GLY A 252 -10.17 3.58 -15.73
N CYS A 253 -10.21 3.01 -14.53
CA CYS A 253 -9.13 3.16 -13.53
C CYS A 253 -7.80 2.57 -14.00
N GLU A 254 -7.81 1.40 -14.67
CA GLU A 254 -6.59 0.76 -15.19
C GLU A 254 -5.96 1.62 -16.30
N CYS A 255 -6.76 2.09 -17.25
CA CYS A 255 -6.31 2.98 -18.32
C CYS A 255 -5.81 4.32 -17.77
N PHE A 256 -6.58 4.97 -16.90
CA PHE A 256 -6.19 6.25 -16.30
C PHE A 256 -4.88 6.15 -15.51
N SER A 257 -4.74 5.09 -14.71
CA SER A 257 -3.52 4.87 -13.94
C SER A 257 -2.31 4.59 -14.84
N PHE A 258 -2.50 3.81 -15.90
CA PHE A 258 -1.44 3.51 -16.87
C PHE A 258 -1.02 4.77 -17.64
N VAL A 259 -1.98 5.52 -18.20
CA VAL A 259 -1.70 6.75 -18.96
C VAL A 259 -1.01 7.77 -18.07
N SER A 260 -1.51 8.00 -16.85
CA SER A 260 -0.92 8.97 -15.93
C SER A 260 0.50 8.58 -15.52
N LEU A 261 0.75 7.29 -15.26
CA LEU A 261 2.09 6.83 -14.96
C LEU A 261 3.03 6.91 -16.18
N ALA A 262 2.53 6.65 -17.39
CA ALA A 262 3.30 6.80 -18.62
C ALA A 262 3.68 8.25 -18.90
N THR A 263 2.76 9.17 -18.69
CA THR A 263 3.03 10.61 -18.76
C THR A 263 4.04 11.04 -17.70
N LEU A 264 3.93 10.50 -16.47
CA LEU A 264 4.89 10.78 -15.40
C LEU A 264 6.30 10.28 -15.75
N VAL A 265 6.44 9.04 -16.23
CA VAL A 265 7.71 8.50 -16.71
C VAL A 265 8.26 9.32 -17.87
N GLY A 266 7.42 9.67 -18.83
CA GLY A 266 7.79 10.54 -19.96
C GLY A 266 8.29 11.91 -19.50
N TYR A 267 7.66 12.50 -18.48
CA TYR A 267 8.11 13.75 -17.86
C TYR A 267 9.49 13.60 -17.22
N VAL A 268 9.72 12.53 -16.43
CA VAL A 268 11.03 12.27 -15.81
C VAL A 268 12.13 12.11 -16.85
N ILE A 269 11.87 11.37 -17.93
CA ILE A 269 12.89 11.07 -18.95
C ILE A 269 13.20 12.30 -19.82
N THR A 270 12.19 13.08 -20.20
CA THR A 270 12.34 14.13 -21.22
C THR A 270 12.44 15.54 -20.64
N GLY A 271 12.07 15.74 -19.37
CA GLY A 271 11.92 17.06 -18.76
C GLY A 271 10.85 17.96 -19.40
N ARG A 272 10.05 17.42 -20.34
CA ARG A 272 9.20 18.20 -21.26
C ARG A 272 7.81 17.64 -21.51
N ALA A 273 7.42 16.51 -20.91
CA ALA A 273 6.09 15.97 -21.15
C ALA A 273 5.03 16.95 -20.58
N LYS A 274 4.45 17.77 -21.45
CA LYS A 274 3.18 18.44 -21.18
C LYS A 274 2.20 17.34 -20.77
N LEU A 275 1.48 17.52 -19.66
CA LEU A 275 0.28 16.72 -19.39
C LEU A 275 -0.56 16.78 -20.67
N SER A 276 -0.56 15.70 -21.45
CA SER A 276 -1.12 15.75 -22.80
C SER A 276 -2.64 15.83 -22.71
N GLU A 277 -3.26 16.38 -23.75
CA GLU A 277 -4.71 16.34 -23.96
C GLU A 277 -5.27 14.91 -23.81
N ASP A 278 -4.45 13.88 -24.01
CA ASP A 278 -4.82 12.47 -23.79
C ASP A 278 -5.12 12.14 -22.33
N LEU A 279 -4.50 12.80 -21.36
CA LEU A 279 -4.76 12.59 -19.94
C LEU A 279 -6.12 13.17 -19.54
N ILE A 280 -6.50 14.29 -20.17
CA ILE A 280 -7.83 14.92 -20.08
C ILE A 280 -8.86 14.02 -20.79
N LEU A 281 -8.57 13.55 -22.00
CA LEU A 281 -9.45 12.67 -22.77
C LEU A 281 -9.68 11.33 -22.05
N THR A 282 -8.64 10.77 -21.42
CA THR A 282 -8.75 9.53 -20.63
C THR A 282 -9.53 9.75 -19.33
N ALA A 283 -9.40 10.91 -18.70
CA ALA A 283 -10.21 11.30 -17.55
C ALA A 283 -11.69 11.52 -17.94
N GLU A 284 -11.97 12.15 -19.09
CA GLU A 284 -13.31 12.34 -19.65
C GLU A 284 -13.98 11.01 -20.02
N LEU A 285 -13.22 10.09 -20.65
CA LEU A 285 -13.65 8.73 -20.97
C LEU A 285 -13.88 7.88 -19.71
N ALA A 286 -13.05 8.02 -18.68
CA ALA A 286 -13.22 7.31 -17.41
C ALA A 286 -14.39 7.85 -16.56
N ALA A 287 -14.71 9.14 -16.70
CA ALA A 287 -15.85 9.78 -16.05
C ALA A 287 -17.21 9.48 -16.71
N GLY A 288 -17.22 8.84 -17.89
CA GLY A 288 -18.44 8.56 -18.64
C GLY A 288 -19.16 9.83 -19.10
N LEU A 289 -18.41 10.91 -19.34
CA LEU A 289 -18.96 12.19 -19.79
C LEU A 289 -19.25 12.25 -21.30
N ARG A 290 -19.26 11.09 -22.00
CA ARG A 290 -19.86 10.88 -23.31
C ARG A 290 -20.50 9.50 -23.42
#